data_AF-K1U2R4-F1
#
_entry.id   AF-K1U2R4-F1
#
_cell.length_a   1.000
_cell.length_b   1.000
_cell.length_c   1.000
_cell.angle_alpha   90.00
_cell.angle_beta   90.00
_cell.angle_gamma   90.00
#
_symmetry.space_group_name_H-M   'P 1'
#
loop_
_entity.id
_entity.type
_entity.pdbx_description
1 polymer ?
#
loop_
_entity_poly.entity_id
_entity_poly.type
_entity_poly.pdbx_seq_one_letter_code
_entity_poly.pdbx_strand_id
1 'polypeptide(L)' 'MQKHGALDSAVGQAFRDKILSRGNTKDQMEMFTDFTGMEKPDASGFLKARGL' A
#
# COMPACT_ATOMS: atom_id res chain seq x y z
N MET A 1 -8.85 5.28 9.62
CA MET A 1 -7.68 5.55 8.76
C MET A 1 -8.12 6.28 7.50
N GLN A 2 -7.92 7.58 7.41
CA GLN A 2 -7.85 8.33 6.15
C GLN A 2 -6.80 9.43 6.41
N LYS A 3 -5.52 9.06 6.44
CA LYS A 3 -4.44 10.03 6.63
C LYS A 3 -4.05 10.74 5.33
N HIS A 4 -4.44 10.19 4.19
CA HIS A 4 -4.30 10.80 2.87
C HIS A 4 -5.53 10.47 2.03
N GLY A 5 -6.07 11.45 1.30
CA GLY A 5 -7.17 11.21 0.37
C GLY A 5 -6.71 10.35 -0.81
N ALA A 6 -7.65 9.68 -1.50
CA ALA A 6 -7.37 8.81 -2.64
C ALA A 6 -6.66 9.50 -3.83
N LEU A 7 -6.63 10.84 -3.84
CA LEU A 7 -6.04 11.68 -4.89
C LEU A 7 -4.97 12.64 -4.34
N ASP A 8 -4.29 12.26 -3.26
CA ASP A 8 -3.11 12.98 -2.78
C ASP A 8 -1.91 12.67 -3.70
N SER A 9 -1.34 13.70 -4.32
CA SER A 9 -0.19 13.57 -5.23
C SER A 9 1.04 12.98 -4.55
N ALA A 10 1.25 13.25 -3.26
CA ALA A 10 2.37 12.71 -2.51
C ALA A 10 2.21 11.19 -2.32
N VAL A 11 0.98 10.70 -2.10
CA VAL A 11 0.70 9.26 -2.05
C VAL A 11 0.93 8.60 -3.39
N GLY A 12 0.48 9.23 -4.48
CA GLY A 12 0.71 8.73 -5.84
C GLY A 12 2.21 8.59 -6.17
N GLN A 13 3.01 9.60 -5.81
CA GLN A 13 4.45 9.57 -6.00
C GLN A 13 5.10 8.47 -5.15
N ALA A 14 4.73 8.36 -3.87
CA ALA A 14 5.24 7.30 -2.99
C ALA A 14 4.91 5.90 -3.52
N PHE A 15 3.70 5.70 -4.07
CA PHE A 15 3.31 4.41 -4.65
C PHE A 15 4.15 4.07 -5.89
N ARG A 16 4.44 5.05 -6.76
CA ARG A 16 5.31 4.86 -7.92
C ARG A 16 6.73 4.47 -7.50
N ASP A 17 7.30 5.16 -6.54
CA ASP A 17 8.72 5.00 -6.16
C ASP A 17 8.99 3.74 -5.34
N LYS A 18 8.01 3.33 -4.52
CA LYS A 18 8.14 2.17 -3.62
C LYS A 18 7.61 0.87 -4.20
N ILE A 19 6.60 0.92 -5.08
CA ILE A 19 5.95 -0.27 -5.63
C ILE A 19 6.21 -0.40 -7.14
N LEU A 20 5.63 0.49 -7.94
CA LEU A 20 5.51 0.27 -9.39
C LEU A 20 6.86 0.28 -10.14
N SER A 21 7.78 1.16 -9.74
CA SER A 21 9.08 1.31 -10.40
C SER A 21 10.07 0.18 -10.11
N ARG A 22 9.79 -0.67 -9.11
CA ARG A 22 10.71 -1.72 -8.65
C ARG A 22 10.58 -3.02 -9.43
N GLY A 23 9.44 -3.28 -10.07
CA GLY A 23 9.18 -4.57 -10.71
C GLY A 23 9.42 -5.73 -9.73
N ASN A 24 10.06 -6.80 -10.20
CA ASN A 24 10.37 -7.98 -9.38
C ASN A 24 11.79 -7.97 -8.77
N THR A 25 12.38 -6.78 -8.57
CA THR A 25 13.77 -6.63 -8.10
C THR A 25 13.90 -6.57 -6.57
N LYS A 26 12.78 -6.54 -5.85
CA LYS A 26 12.72 -6.53 -4.38
C LYS A 26 11.62 -7.47 -3.91
N ASP A 27 11.77 -8.00 -2.69
CA ASP A 27 10.72 -8.79 -2.06
C ASP A 27 9.40 -8.01 -1.95
N GLN A 28 8.29 -8.69 -2.23
CA GLN A 28 6.98 -8.07 -2.31
C GLN A 28 6.45 -7.64 -0.94
N MET A 29 6.76 -8.39 0.13
CA MET A 29 6.33 -8.05 1.48
C MET A 29 7.16 -6.91 2.07
N GLU A 30 8.43 -6.81 1.71
CA GLU A 30 9.24 -5.64 2.03
C GLU A 30 8.70 -4.37 1.37
N MET A 31 8.35 -4.43 0.08
CA MET A 31 7.74 -3.31 -0.64
C MET A 31 6.39 -2.89 -0.04
N PHE A 32 5.56 -3.87 0.32
CA PHE A 32 4.29 -3.64 1.01
C PHE A 32 4.50 -2.90 2.34
N THR A 33 5.42 -3.38 3.16
CA THR A 33 5.71 -2.79 4.48
C THR A 33 6.25 -1.37 4.34
N ASP A 34 7.16 -1.13 3.40
CA ASP A 34 7.73 0.19 3.14
C ASP A 34 6.67 1.22 2.67
N PHE A 35 5.72 0.80 1.84
CA PHE A 35 4.65 1.69 1.38
C PHE A 35 3.57 1.91 2.43
N THR A 36 3.11 0.85 3.10
CA THR A 36 1.93 0.91 3.97
C THR A 36 2.26 1.18 5.45
N GLY A 37 3.50 0.92 5.87
CA GLY A 37 3.91 0.91 7.27
C GLY A 37 3.41 -0.32 8.06
N MET A 38 2.74 -1.27 7.41
CA MET A 38 2.21 -2.47 8.06
C MET A 38 3.22 -3.62 7.98
N GLU A 39 3.62 -4.17 9.12
CA GLU A 39 4.48 -5.37 9.16
C GLU A 39 3.75 -6.62 8.63
N LYS A 40 2.42 -6.66 8.77
CA LYS A 40 1.57 -7.74 8.28
C LYS A 40 0.29 -7.15 7.69
N PRO A 41 -0.21 -7.68 6.56
CA PRO A 41 -1.48 -7.21 6.00
C PRO A 41 -2.64 -7.44 6.97
N ASP A 42 -3.48 -6.43 7.12
CA ASP A 42 -4.78 -6.55 7.77
C ASP A 42 -5.88 -6.72 6.71
N ALA A 43 -6.63 -7.82 6.79
CA ALA A 43 -7.71 -8.14 5.87
C ALA A 43 -9.02 -7.40 6.18
N SER A 44 -9.13 -6.71 7.33
CA SER A 44 -10.38 -6.08 7.77
C SER A 44 -11.00 -5.14 6.73
N GLY A 45 -10.17 -4.32 6.05
CA GLY A 45 -10.60 -3.42 5.00
C GLY A 45 -11.14 -4.15 3.76
N PHE A 46 -10.52 -5.28 3.42
CA PHE A 46 -10.97 -6.14 2.32
C PHE A 46 -12.30 -6.81 2.64
N LEU A 47 -12.46 -7.38 3.85
CA LEU A 47 -13.69 -8.03 4.29
C LEU A 47 -14.87 -7.05 4.30
N LYS A 48 -14.67 -5.86 4.90
CA LYS A 48 -15.67 -4.80 4.90
C LYS A 48 -16.10 -4.39 3.49
N ALA A 49 -15.17 -4.27 2.56
CA ALA A 49 -15.47 -3.94 1.15
C ALA A 49 -16.24 -5.06 0.43
N ARG A 50 -16.19 -6.29 0.94
CA ARG A 50 -16.93 -7.46 0.43
C ARG A 50 -18.22 -7.74 1.20
N GLY A 51 -18.56 -6.94 2.21
CA GLY A 51 -19.75 -7.11 3.04
C GLY A 51 -19.67 -8.29 4.02
N LEU A 52 -18.45 -8.71 4.38
CA LEU A 52 -18.15 -9.77 5.34
C LEU A 52 -17.73 -9.19 6.69
#